data_AF-A0A6G7ZQ49-F1
#
_entry.id   AF-A0A6G7ZQ49-F1
#
_cell.length_a   1.000
_cell.length_b   1.000
_cell.length_c   1.000
_cell.angle_alpha   90.00
_cell.angle_beta   90.00
_cell.angle_gamma   90.00
#
_symmetry.space_group_name_H-M   'P 1'
#
loop_
_entity.id
_entity.type
_entity.pdbx_description
1 polymer ?
#
loop_
_entity_poly.entity_id
_entity_poly.type
_entity_poly.pdbx_seq_one_letter_code
_entity_poly.pdbx_strand_id
1 'polypeptide(L)'
;MRKSLILVLMPAIALGGCALGRKAATPDEFAVARNAPLVIPPDYSLTPPIAGTVTASPQDAQRQAIEALFGGPAPRSRSETSLLEQAGRDRAALGVRSTVGDPDTNVIDFGAVTQQLLVAPDSNTQIASAQIP
;
A
#
# COMPACT_ATOMS: atom_id res chain seq x y z
N MET A 1 45.33 -49.68 14.11
CA MET A 1 43.90 -50.06 14.22
C MET A 1 43.24 -49.60 15.53
N ARG A 2 43.84 -49.83 16.70
CA ARG A 2 43.27 -49.36 18.00
C ARG A 2 43.09 -47.84 18.14
N LYS A 3 44.04 -47.03 17.64
CA LYS A 3 43.94 -45.55 17.65
C LYS A 3 42.81 -45.02 16.74
N SER A 4 42.61 -45.66 15.60
CA SER A 4 41.58 -45.30 14.62
C SER A 4 40.17 -45.55 15.16
N LEU A 5 40.00 -46.60 15.97
CA LEU A 5 38.73 -46.91 16.63
C LEU A 5 38.35 -45.87 17.68
N ILE A 6 39.33 -45.36 18.45
CA ILE A 6 39.11 -44.31 19.45
C ILE A 6 38.72 -42.98 18.79
N LEU A 7 39.34 -42.64 17.66
CA LEU A 7 39.06 -41.40 16.92
C LEU A 7 37.63 -41.33 16.36
N VAL A 8 37.02 -42.49 16.07
CA VAL A 8 35.64 -42.57 15.53
C VAL A 8 34.60 -42.75 16.63
N LEU A 9 34.92 -43.49 17.70
CA LEU A 9 33.97 -43.78 18.78
C LEU A 9 33.66 -42.56 19.66
N MET A 10 34.65 -41.68 19.86
CA MET A 10 34.53 -40.50 20.73
C MET A 10 33.50 -39.47 20.22
N PRO A 11 33.48 -39.06 18.94
CA PRO A 11 32.44 -38.17 18.43
C PRO A 11 31.05 -38.85 18.39
N ALA A 12 30.99 -40.16 18.13
CA ALA A 12 29.71 -40.88 18.08
C ALA A 12 28.97 -40.87 19.43
N ILE A 13 29.71 -40.97 20.55
CA ILE A 13 29.13 -40.88 21.90
C ILE A 13 28.74 -39.43 22.23
N ALA A 14 29.55 -38.44 21.81
CA ALA A 14 29.25 -37.03 22.02
C ALA A 14 27.97 -36.57 21.30
N LEU A 15 27.69 -37.12 20.11
CA LEU A 15 26.49 -36.83 19.31
C LEU A 15 25.24 -37.58 19.81
N GLY A 16 25.39 -38.74 20.47
CA GLY A 16 24.28 -39.59 20.93
C GLY A 16 23.67 -39.24 22.28
N GLY A 17 24.28 -38.31 23.04
CA GLY A 17 23.88 -38.00 24.42
C GLY A 17 22.47 -37.41 24.60
N CYS A 18 21.87 -36.84 23.54
CA CYS A 18 20.56 -36.17 23.65
C CYS A 18 19.36 -37.11 23.80
N ALA A 19 19.52 -38.42 23.58
CA ALA A 19 18.43 -39.39 23.61
C ALA A 19 18.30 -40.16 24.94
N LEU A 20 19.38 -40.29 25.73
CA LEU A 20 19.40 -41.19 26.90
C LEU A 20 18.85 -40.57 28.20
N GLY A 21 18.53 -39.27 28.22
CA GLY A 21 18.14 -38.56 29.44
C GLY A 21 16.76 -37.91 29.42
N ARG A 22 16.04 -37.92 28.29
CA ARG A 22 14.74 -37.27 28.20
C ARG A 22 13.64 -38.25 28.64
N LYS A 23 13.39 -38.31 29.95
CA LYS A 23 12.03 -38.57 30.41
C LYS A 23 11.21 -37.38 29.93
N ALA A 24 10.56 -37.50 28.78
CA ALA A 24 9.59 -36.51 28.36
C ALA A 24 8.55 -36.46 29.48
N ALA A 25 8.59 -35.40 30.29
CA ALA A 25 7.43 -35.06 31.10
C ALA A 25 6.33 -34.79 30.08
N THR A 26 5.48 -35.78 29.86
CA THR A 26 4.29 -35.63 29.03
C THR A 26 3.52 -34.46 29.64
N PRO A 27 3.18 -33.43 28.85
CA PRO A 27 2.44 -32.29 29.37
C PRO A 27 1.14 -32.81 29.98
N ASP A 28 0.97 -32.58 31.28
CA ASP A 28 -0.18 -33.04 32.06
C ASP A 28 -1.41 -32.21 31.65
N GLU A 29 -2.34 -32.86 30.95
CA GLU A 29 -3.58 -32.26 30.48
C GLU A 29 -4.52 -31.81 31.61
N PHE A 30 -4.26 -32.23 32.86
CA PHE A 30 -4.99 -31.81 34.05
C PHE A 30 -4.23 -30.77 34.89
N ALA A 31 -3.09 -30.27 34.41
CA ALA A 31 -2.36 -29.21 35.09
C ALA A 31 -3.14 -27.88 35.04
N VAL A 32 -3.81 -27.55 36.14
CA VAL A 32 -4.53 -26.28 36.28
C VAL A 32 -3.53 -25.14 36.49
N ALA A 33 -3.31 -24.35 35.43
CA ALA A 33 -2.58 -23.09 35.53
C ALA A 33 -3.44 -22.04 36.25
N ARG A 34 -2.81 -21.23 37.11
CA ARG A 34 -3.50 -20.10 37.76
C ARG A 34 -3.65 -18.97 36.75
N ASN A 35 -4.88 -18.49 36.54
CA ASN A 35 -5.12 -17.29 35.75
C ASN A 35 -4.41 -16.08 36.40
N ALA A 36 -3.87 -15.20 35.56
CA ALA A 36 -3.39 -13.91 36.00
C ALA A 36 -4.55 -13.14 36.68
N PRO A 37 -4.27 -12.36 37.74
CA PRO A 37 -5.30 -11.57 38.41
C PRO A 37 -6.02 -10.67 37.42
N LEU A 38 -7.36 -10.64 37.46
CA LEU A 38 -8.14 -9.68 36.66
C LEU A 38 -7.91 -8.29 37.25
N VAL A 39 -7.07 -7.50 36.58
CA VAL A 39 -6.94 -6.07 36.87
C VAL A 39 -8.12 -5.37 36.24
N ILE A 40 -9.00 -4.82 37.07
CA ILE A 40 -10.04 -3.89 36.62
C ILE A 40 -9.31 -2.65 36.08
N PRO A 41 -9.47 -2.31 34.78
CA PRO A 41 -8.89 -1.10 34.24
C PRO A 41 -9.37 0.12 35.06
N PRO A 42 -8.54 1.17 35.22
CA PRO A 42 -9.01 2.38 35.88
C PRO A 42 -10.25 2.92 35.18
N ASP A 43 -11.26 3.33 35.95
CA ASP A 43 -12.44 4.01 35.42
C ASP A 43 -11.98 5.31 34.75
N TYR A 44 -11.94 5.32 33.42
CA TYR A 44 -11.70 6.54 32.66
C TYR A 44 -13.00 7.37 32.68
N SER A 45 -13.06 8.35 33.58
CA SER A 45 -14.09 9.39 33.59
C SER A 45 -13.86 10.36 32.42
N LEU A 46 -13.95 9.85 31.20
CA LEU A 46 -13.90 10.67 30.00
C LEU A 46 -15.06 11.67 30.05
N THR A 47 -14.72 12.94 30.22
CA THR A 47 -15.71 14.01 30.15
C THR A 47 -16.23 14.05 28.72
N PRO A 48 -17.55 13.94 28.49
CA PRO A 48 -18.11 14.03 27.15
C PRO A 48 -17.65 15.33 26.48
N PRO A 49 -17.22 15.29 25.21
CA PRO A 49 -16.78 16.49 24.51
C PRO A 49 -17.93 17.50 24.40
N ILE A 50 -17.60 18.78 24.59
CA ILE A 50 -18.57 19.88 24.61
C ILE A 50 -19.11 20.07 23.19
N ALA A 51 -20.44 20.13 23.04
CA ALA A 51 -21.09 20.39 21.76
C ALA A 51 -20.58 21.69 21.12
N GLY A 52 -20.16 21.64 19.85
CA GLY A 52 -19.60 22.78 19.12
C GLY A 52 -18.08 22.89 19.13
N THR A 53 -17.37 21.96 19.78
CA THR A 53 -15.91 21.81 19.57
C THR A 53 -15.65 21.11 18.24
N VAL A 54 -14.54 21.43 17.56
CA VAL A 54 -14.13 20.77 16.31
C VAL A 54 -13.88 19.30 16.60
N THR A 55 -14.87 18.46 16.33
CA THR A 55 -14.70 17.00 16.29
C THR A 55 -14.02 16.63 14.99
N ALA A 56 -13.07 15.68 15.03
CA ALA A 56 -12.59 15.04 13.80
C ALA A 56 -13.80 14.48 13.06
N SER A 57 -14.06 14.99 11.85
CA SER A 57 -15.20 14.57 11.05
C SER A 57 -15.01 13.10 10.65
N PRO A 58 -16.06 12.27 10.56
CA PRO A 58 -15.93 10.88 10.08
C PRO A 58 -15.21 10.79 8.73
N GLN A 59 -15.38 11.81 7.88
CA GLN A 59 -14.69 11.97 6.61
C GLN A 59 -13.16 12.10 6.75
N ASP A 60 -12.69 12.72 7.83
CA ASP A 60 -11.26 12.86 8.13
C ASP A 60 -10.66 11.54 8.60
N ALA A 61 -11.40 10.78 9.41
CA ALA A 61 -10.99 9.45 9.86
C ALA A 61 -10.86 8.46 8.68
N GLN A 62 -11.80 8.49 7.73
CA GLN A 62 -11.72 7.67 6.52
C GLN A 62 -10.54 8.05 5.64
N ARG A 63 -10.29 9.35 5.42
CA ARG A 63 -9.13 9.82 4.65
C ARG A 63 -7.81 9.44 5.31
N GLN A 64 -7.72 9.58 6.63
CA GLN A 64 -6.53 9.23 7.39
C GLN A 64 -6.28 7.72 7.38
N ALA A 65 -7.33 6.89 7.40
CA ALA A 65 -7.19 5.45 7.22
C ALA A 65 -6.67 5.11 5.81
N ILE A 66 -7.24 5.72 4.76
CA ILE A 66 -6.76 5.51 3.37
C ILE A 66 -5.29 5.94 3.24
N GLU A 67 -4.90 7.09 3.80
CA GLU A 67 -3.52 7.56 3.77
C GLU A 67 -2.58 6.65 4.57
N ALA A 68 -3.02 6.11 5.71
CA ALA A 68 -2.23 5.14 6.47
C ALA A 68 -2.08 3.79 5.77
N LEU A 69 -3.12 3.31 5.07
CA LEU A 69 -3.12 2.03 4.37
C LEU A 69 -2.38 2.08 3.02
N PHE A 70 -2.57 3.15 2.26
CA PHE A 70 -2.09 3.25 0.87
C PHE A 70 -0.96 4.26 0.69
N GLY A 71 -0.63 5.02 1.74
CA GLY A 71 0.25 6.17 1.66
C GLY A 71 -0.48 7.41 1.16
N GLY A 72 0.13 8.56 1.41
CA GLY A 72 -0.32 9.83 0.84
C GLY A 72 -0.10 9.90 -0.68
N PRO A 73 -0.48 11.01 -1.32
CA PRO A 73 -0.27 11.20 -2.76
C PRO A 73 1.20 10.97 -3.13
N ALA A 74 1.46 9.98 -3.99
CA ALA A 74 2.80 9.73 -4.48
C ALA A 74 3.26 10.92 -5.35
N PRO A 75 4.46 11.47 -5.14
CA PRO A 75 4.99 12.52 -5.99
C PRO A 75 5.11 11.99 -7.43
N ARG A 76 4.50 12.71 -8.38
CA ARG A 76 4.55 12.35 -9.80
C ARG A 76 5.94 12.60 -10.35
N SER A 77 6.38 11.74 -11.28
CA SER A 77 7.68 11.90 -11.93
C SER A 77 7.71 13.18 -12.76
N ARG A 78 8.88 13.82 -12.89
CA ARG A 78 9.01 15.03 -13.73
C ARG A 78 8.58 14.78 -15.17
N SER A 79 8.86 13.59 -15.70
CA SER A 79 8.44 13.17 -17.04
C SER A 79 6.92 13.06 -17.16
N GLU A 80 6.23 12.50 -16.16
CA GLU A 80 4.75 12.43 -16.16
C GLU A 80 4.14 13.83 -16.11
N THR A 81 4.65 14.71 -15.25
CA THR A 81 4.17 16.08 -15.17
C THR A 81 4.39 16.83 -16.48
N SER A 82 5.57 16.70 -17.09
CA SER A 82 5.88 17.33 -18.39
C SER A 82 5.01 16.81 -19.53
N LEU A 83 4.72 15.50 -19.58
CA LEU A 83 3.80 14.93 -20.56
C LEU A 83 2.36 15.41 -20.35
N LEU A 84 1.92 15.54 -19.10
CA LEU A 84 0.58 16.04 -18.78
C LEU A 84 0.42 17.54 -19.13
N GLU A 85 1.46 18.34 -18.90
CA GLU A 85 1.52 19.75 -19.31
C GLU A 85 1.45 19.87 -20.83
N GLN A 86 2.24 19.08 -21.56
CA GLN A 86 2.18 18.98 -23.02
C GLN A 86 0.79 18.55 -23.51
N ALA A 87 0.18 17.55 -22.86
CA ALA A 87 -1.18 17.10 -23.14
C ALA A 87 -2.27 18.12 -22.76
N GLY A 88 -1.90 19.28 -22.20
CA GLY A 88 -2.83 20.35 -21.88
C GLY A 88 -3.74 20.02 -20.71
N ARG A 89 -3.21 19.38 -19.64
CA ARG A 89 -3.96 19.05 -18.42
C ARG A 89 -4.80 20.22 -17.90
N ASP A 90 -4.27 21.44 -18.01
CA ASP A 90 -4.90 22.65 -17.48
C ASP A 90 -6.00 23.22 -18.42
N ARG A 91 -6.11 22.70 -19.64
CA ARG A 91 -7.16 23.05 -20.61
C ARG A 91 -8.36 22.09 -20.56
N ALA A 92 -8.28 21.02 -19.77
CA ALA A 92 -9.36 20.06 -19.64
C ALA A 92 -10.57 20.70 -18.93
N ALA A 93 -11.74 20.67 -19.57
CA ALA A 93 -12.97 21.15 -18.96
C ALA A 93 -13.32 20.35 -17.70
N LEU A 94 -13.79 21.04 -16.66
CA LEU A 94 -14.28 20.38 -15.45
C LEU A 94 -15.43 19.44 -15.82
N GLY A 95 -15.34 18.18 -15.42
CA GLY A 95 -16.36 17.17 -15.73
C GLY A 95 -16.24 16.50 -17.10
N VAL A 96 -15.16 16.75 -17.87
CA VAL A 96 -14.96 16.15 -19.22
C VAL A 96 -15.10 14.62 -19.24
N ARG A 97 -14.75 13.93 -18.15
CA ARG A 97 -14.89 12.45 -18.04
C ARG A 97 -16.34 11.98 -17.95
N SER A 98 -17.25 12.85 -17.52
CA SER A 98 -18.69 12.58 -17.46
C SER A 98 -19.38 12.99 -18.75
N THR A 99 -18.91 14.06 -19.41
CA THR A 99 -19.60 14.64 -20.58
C THR A 99 -19.11 14.07 -21.92
N VAL A 100 -17.88 13.57 -22.02
CA VAL A 100 -17.33 12.99 -23.28
C VAL A 100 -18.11 11.77 -23.76
N GLY A 101 -18.72 11.01 -22.85
CA GLY A 101 -19.51 9.82 -23.17
C GLY A 101 -21.02 10.02 -23.05
N ASP A 102 -21.49 11.24 -22.78
CA ASP A 102 -22.91 11.54 -22.62
C ASP A 102 -23.57 11.57 -24.01
N PRO A 103 -24.61 10.74 -24.28
CA PRO A 103 -25.30 10.73 -25.57
C PRO A 103 -25.95 12.07 -25.95
N ASP A 104 -26.20 12.96 -24.97
CA ASP A 104 -26.75 14.30 -25.23
C ASP A 104 -25.67 15.35 -25.53
N THR A 105 -24.37 14.99 -25.44
CA THR A 105 -23.26 15.87 -25.83
C THR A 105 -23.14 15.92 -27.36
N ASN A 106 -23.78 16.91 -27.97
CA ASN A 106 -23.83 17.07 -29.43
C ASN A 106 -22.59 17.76 -30.04
N VAL A 107 -21.78 18.47 -29.24
CA VAL A 107 -20.61 19.22 -29.73
C VAL A 107 -19.44 19.04 -28.77
N ILE A 108 -18.33 18.52 -29.29
CA ILE A 108 -17.04 18.46 -28.58
C ILE A 108 -16.11 19.46 -29.27
N ASP A 109 -15.65 20.46 -28.52
CA ASP A 109 -14.69 21.45 -29.04
C ASP A 109 -13.28 20.86 -29.02
N PHE A 110 -12.79 20.47 -30.19
CA PHE A 110 -11.43 19.97 -30.41
C PHE A 110 -10.45 21.08 -30.83
N GLY A 111 -10.82 22.36 -30.69
CA GLY A 111 -10.21 23.52 -31.36
C GLY A 111 -8.69 23.51 -31.48
N ALA A 112 -7.97 23.28 -30.39
CA ALA A 112 -6.50 23.26 -30.41
C ALA A 112 -5.91 22.05 -31.17
N VAL A 113 -6.53 20.87 -31.04
CA VAL A 113 -6.09 19.63 -31.71
C VAL A 113 -6.38 19.70 -33.21
N THR A 114 -7.53 20.23 -33.60
CA THR A 114 -7.88 20.40 -35.02
C THR A 114 -6.98 21.41 -35.71
N GLN A 115 -6.65 22.52 -35.04
CA GLN A 115 -5.68 23.48 -35.56
C GLN A 115 -4.30 22.83 -35.69
N GLN A 116 -3.84 22.08 -34.69
CA GLN A 116 -2.56 21.36 -34.76
C GLN A 116 -2.50 20.36 -35.92
N LEU A 117 -3.57 19.60 -36.16
CA LEU A 117 -3.64 18.68 -37.31
C LEU A 117 -3.63 19.42 -38.65
N LEU A 118 -4.24 20.61 -38.72
CA LEU A 118 -4.27 21.40 -39.94
C LEU A 118 -2.91 22.01 -40.30
N VAL A 119 -2.11 22.40 -39.29
CA VAL A 119 -0.76 22.96 -39.51
C VAL A 119 0.33 21.88 -39.46
N ALA A 120 -0.01 20.63 -39.17
CA ALA A 120 0.94 19.53 -39.12
C ALA A 120 1.46 19.21 -40.54
N PRO A 121 2.80 19.15 -40.74
CA PRO A 121 3.37 18.72 -42.00
C PRO A 121 3.14 17.23 -42.25
N ASP A 122 2.92 16.85 -43.50
CA ASP A 122 2.77 15.45 -43.92
C ASP A 122 4.02 14.64 -43.54
N SER A 123 3.82 13.56 -42.79
CA SER A 123 4.86 12.63 -42.37
C SER A 123 4.43 11.21 -42.73
N ASN A 124 5.21 10.55 -43.60
CA ASN A 124 5.01 9.14 -43.98
C ASN A 124 5.68 8.17 -42.98
N THR A 125 5.72 8.53 -41.71
CA THR A 125 6.26 7.67 -40.66
C THR A 125 5.13 7.02 -39.89
N GLN A 126 5.33 5.78 -39.43
CA GLN A 126 4.34 5.06 -38.62
C GLN A 126 4.28 5.56 -37.16
N ILE A 127 4.99 6.65 -36.85
CA ILE A 127 5.17 7.17 -35.51
C ILE A 127 4.41 8.50 -35.41
N ALA A 128 3.31 8.51 -34.66
CA ALA A 128 2.58 9.75 -34.41
C ALA A 128 3.40 10.67 -33.50
N SER A 129 3.70 11.89 -33.96
CA SER A 129 4.34 12.94 -33.17
C SER A 129 3.46 14.19 -33.18
N ALA A 130 3.08 14.68 -32.00
CA ALA A 130 2.45 15.99 -31.83
C ALA A 130 3.46 16.92 -31.13
N GLN A 131 3.76 18.06 -31.76
CA GLN A 131 4.64 19.07 -31.19
C GLN A 131 3.80 20.28 -30.82
N ILE A 132 3.62 20.52 -29.52
CA ILE A 132 2.85 21.66 -29.01
C ILE A 132 3.78 22.88 -28.94
N PRO A 133 3.36 24.08 -29.41
CA PRO A 133 4.13 25.31 -29.21
C PRO A 133 4.17 25.76 -27.75
#